data_AF-A0A7L4QHK8-F1
#
_entry.id   AF-A0A7L4QHK8-F1
#
_cell.length_a   1.000
_cell.length_b   1.000
_cell.length_c   1.000
_cell.angle_alpha   90.00
_cell.angle_beta   90.00
_cell.angle_gamma   90.00
#
_symmetry.space_group_name_H-M   'P 1'
#
loop_
_entity.id
_entity.type
_entity.pdbx_description
1 polymer ?
#
loop_
_entity_poly.entity_id
_entity_poly.type
_entity_poly.pdbx_seq_one_letter_code
_entity_poly.pdbx_strand_id
1 'polypeptide(L)'
;MTPKKLFVDIFVTIGGRCDQSFKDEMNMAAYIPFNDFLISPYYSERIIKILDERKIESRRDNIIGIMIKIKDDSFGHVDKAYIEKCCTGKDVQKISNGVAIASRILKKSGVDTIVSTEAAGAHPGGTAPLGTTVDNQFKTKLGFYVCDASVLPESPGEPPILTLMALGKKLGENILNST
;
A
#
# COMPACT_ATOMS: atom_id res chain seq x y z
N MET A 1 0.06 25.89 6.11
CA MET A 1 -0.86 24.81 6.50
C MET A 1 -0.32 23.52 5.90
N THR A 2 -0.14 22.46 6.69
CA THR A 2 0.36 21.17 6.17
C THR A 2 -0.68 20.56 5.23
N PRO A 3 -0.29 20.15 4.01
CA PRO A 3 -1.25 19.65 3.03
C PRO A 3 -1.93 18.37 3.51
N LYS A 4 -3.24 18.24 3.25
CA LYS A 4 -4.01 17.00 3.46
C LYS A 4 -3.85 16.09 2.25
N LYS A 5 -2.64 15.58 2.05
CA LYS A 5 -2.22 14.84 0.85
C LYS A 5 -1.51 13.52 1.16
N LEU A 6 -1.49 13.09 2.42
CA LEU A 6 -0.93 11.79 2.79
C LEU A 6 -1.69 10.68 2.06
N PHE A 7 -0.93 9.85 1.35
CA PHE A 7 -1.36 8.57 0.80
C PHE A 7 -0.47 7.47 1.36
N VAL A 8 -0.88 6.21 1.26
CA VAL A 8 -0.12 5.09 1.83
C VAL A 8 -0.10 3.80 1.00
N ASP A 9 -0.68 3.77 -0.19
CA ASP A 9 -0.92 2.54 -0.97
C ASP A 9 -1.67 1.50 -0.12
N ILE A 10 -2.96 1.76 0.13
CA ILE A 10 -3.77 0.95 1.05
C ILE A 10 -3.88 -0.49 0.55
N PHE A 11 -3.76 -1.45 1.45
CA PHE A 11 -4.05 -2.84 1.17
C PHE A 11 -4.81 -3.53 2.31
N VAL A 12 -5.49 -4.61 1.96
CA VAL A 12 -6.00 -5.64 2.87
C VAL A 12 -5.47 -7.00 2.44
N THR A 13 -5.33 -7.94 3.36
CA THR A 13 -5.11 -9.35 3.01
C THR A 13 -6.34 -10.13 3.42
N ILE A 14 -6.89 -10.90 2.50
CA ILE A 14 -7.91 -11.92 2.81
C ILE A 14 -7.28 -13.30 2.67
N GLY A 15 -7.73 -14.25 3.48
CA GLY A 15 -7.17 -15.59 3.45
C GLY A 15 -7.94 -16.55 4.34
N GLY A 16 -7.49 -17.78 4.37
CA GLY A 16 -8.07 -18.80 5.21
C GLY A 16 -7.27 -20.08 5.19
N ARG A 17 -7.73 -21.05 5.99
CA ARG A 17 -7.15 -22.38 6.02
C ARG A 17 -7.41 -23.11 4.70
N CYS A 18 -6.38 -23.77 4.18
CA CYS A 18 -6.41 -24.63 3.00
C CYS A 18 -5.37 -25.74 3.16
N ASP A 19 -5.65 -26.93 2.63
CA ASP A 19 -4.70 -28.05 2.65
C ASP A 19 -3.46 -27.81 1.77
N GLN A 20 -3.53 -26.83 0.86
CA GLN A 20 -2.45 -26.37 0.01
C GLN A 20 -2.07 -24.94 0.42
N SER A 21 -0.78 -24.67 0.61
CA SER A 21 -0.27 -23.34 0.99
C SER A 21 0.91 -22.91 0.13
N PHE A 22 1.18 -21.61 0.15
CA PHE A 22 2.37 -21.00 -0.47
C PHE A 22 3.43 -20.65 0.58
N LYS A 23 3.60 -21.50 1.60
CA LYS A 23 4.45 -21.22 2.77
C LYS A 23 5.92 -20.87 2.45
N ASP A 24 6.41 -21.41 1.33
CA ASP A 24 7.78 -21.27 0.84
C ASP A 24 7.89 -20.24 -0.28
N GLU A 25 6.77 -19.69 -0.78
CA GLU A 25 6.82 -18.64 -1.79
C GLU A 25 7.22 -17.29 -1.19
N MET A 26 7.95 -16.53 -2.00
CA MET A 26 8.20 -15.13 -1.72
C MET A 26 6.90 -14.34 -1.89
N ASN A 27 6.51 -13.59 -0.85
CA ASN A 27 5.36 -12.69 -0.93
C ASN A 27 5.49 -11.77 -2.14
N MET A 28 4.38 -11.55 -2.84
CA MET A 28 4.32 -10.69 -4.03
C MET A 28 5.20 -11.15 -5.21
N ALA A 29 5.60 -12.43 -5.30
CA ALA A 29 6.38 -12.94 -6.44
C ALA A 29 5.66 -12.82 -7.79
N ALA A 30 4.33 -12.84 -7.78
CA ALA A 30 3.48 -12.59 -8.94
C ALA A 30 2.27 -11.76 -8.54
N TYR A 31 1.72 -10.98 -9.46
CA TYR A 31 0.49 -10.21 -9.22
C TYR A 31 -0.35 -10.16 -10.49
N ILE A 32 -1.65 -9.93 -10.29
CA ILE A 32 -2.58 -9.65 -11.38
C ILE A 32 -3.00 -8.19 -11.25
N PRO A 33 -2.62 -7.32 -12.21
CA PRO A 33 -3.07 -5.93 -12.23
C PRO A 33 -4.51 -5.84 -12.75
N PHE A 34 -5.29 -4.99 -12.10
CA PHE A 34 -6.57 -4.49 -12.60
C PHE A 34 -6.50 -2.97 -12.74
N ASN A 35 -7.55 -2.35 -13.27
CA ASN A 35 -7.57 -0.90 -13.48
C ASN A 35 -7.41 -0.11 -12.17
N ASP A 36 -8.02 -0.58 -11.08
CA ASP A 36 -8.12 0.19 -9.83
C ASP A 36 -7.42 -0.46 -8.62
N PHE A 37 -6.94 -1.68 -8.77
CA PHE A 37 -6.29 -2.46 -7.71
C PHE A 37 -5.42 -3.54 -8.32
N LEU A 38 -4.59 -4.17 -7.49
CA LEU A 38 -3.93 -5.41 -7.83
C LEU A 38 -4.24 -6.46 -6.78
N ILE A 39 -4.09 -7.73 -7.18
CA ILE A 39 -4.12 -8.85 -6.26
C ILE A 39 -2.85 -9.67 -6.39
N SER A 40 -2.42 -10.27 -5.29
CA SER A 40 -1.19 -11.06 -5.26
C SER A 40 -1.16 -12.05 -4.09
N PRO A 41 -0.56 -13.24 -4.24
CA PRO A 41 -0.33 -14.15 -3.11
C PRO A 41 0.46 -13.46 -1.99
N TYR A 42 -0.06 -13.56 -0.77
CA TYR A 42 0.53 -12.90 0.38
C TYR A 42 0.26 -13.67 1.67
N TYR A 43 1.32 -14.14 2.31
CA TYR A 43 1.30 -14.68 3.66
C TYR A 43 1.17 -13.55 4.68
N SER A 44 0.24 -13.71 5.63
CA SER A 44 0.08 -12.80 6.76
C SER A 44 -0.19 -13.57 8.04
N GLU A 45 0.66 -13.42 9.06
CA GLU A 45 0.44 -13.97 10.40
C GLU A 45 -0.87 -13.46 11.05
N ARG A 46 -1.36 -12.29 10.64
CA ARG A 46 -2.61 -11.73 11.14
C ARG A 46 -3.80 -12.61 10.77
N ILE A 47 -3.77 -13.28 9.61
CA ILE A 47 -4.81 -14.24 9.21
C ILE A 47 -4.87 -15.41 10.20
N ILE A 48 -3.72 -15.93 10.65
CA ILE A 48 -3.66 -17.01 11.65
C ILE A 48 -4.33 -16.56 12.96
N LYS A 49 -3.99 -15.35 13.45
CA LYS A 49 -4.58 -14.79 14.67
C LYS A 49 -6.10 -14.66 14.57
N ILE A 50 -6.61 -14.16 13.45
CA ILE A 50 -8.06 -13.98 13.24
C ILE A 50 -8.78 -15.33 13.10
N LEU A 51 -8.13 -16.35 12.53
CA LEU A 51 -8.67 -17.71 12.49
C LEU A 51 -8.69 -18.36 13.87
N ASP A 52 -7.66 -18.13 14.69
CA ASP A 52 -7.59 -18.62 16.08
C ASP A 52 -8.69 -18.02 16.97
N GLU A 53 -8.97 -16.72 16.83
CA GLU A 53 -10.13 -16.06 17.48
C GLU A 53 -11.47 -16.70 17.09
N ARG A 54 -11.54 -17.31 15.90
CA ARG A 54 -12.70 -18.07 15.41
C ARG A 54 -12.63 -19.56 15.75
N LYS A 55 -11.68 -20.00 16.55
CA LYS A 55 -11.43 -21.40 16.93
C LYS A 55 -11.11 -22.30 15.73
N ILE A 56 -10.48 -21.75 14.70
CA ILE A 56 -10.02 -22.48 13.52
C ILE A 56 -8.51 -22.62 13.62
N GLU A 57 -8.05 -23.82 13.99
CA GLU A 57 -6.61 -24.10 14.07
C GLU A 57 -5.97 -23.95 12.68
N SER A 58 -4.96 -23.10 12.60
CA SER A 58 -4.20 -22.83 11.39
C SER A 58 -2.74 -22.55 11.73
N ARG A 59 -1.86 -22.83 10.78
CA ARG A 59 -0.42 -22.57 10.85
C ARG A 59 0.06 -22.14 9.48
N ARG A 60 1.30 -21.66 9.41
CA ARG A 60 1.89 -21.22 8.14
C ARG A 60 1.77 -22.25 7.01
N ASP A 61 1.84 -23.54 7.32
CA ASP A 61 1.79 -24.62 6.32
C ASP A 61 0.41 -24.85 5.69
N ASN A 62 -0.68 -24.33 6.26
CA ASN A 62 -2.03 -24.64 5.81
C ASN A 62 -2.91 -23.39 5.70
N ILE A 63 -2.30 -22.27 5.32
CA ILE A 63 -3.03 -21.05 4.97
C ILE A 63 -2.66 -20.56 3.59
N ILE A 64 -3.62 -19.94 2.93
CA ILE A 64 -3.45 -19.21 1.70
C ILE A 64 -4.04 -17.82 1.88
N GLY A 65 -3.31 -16.80 1.44
CA GLY A 65 -3.70 -15.41 1.53
C GLY A 65 -3.48 -14.69 0.22
N ILE A 66 -4.35 -13.73 -0.06
CA ILE A 66 -4.29 -12.84 -1.21
C ILE A 66 -4.35 -11.41 -0.68
N MET A 67 -3.32 -10.62 -0.99
CA MET A 67 -3.32 -9.19 -0.79
C MET A 67 -4.14 -8.53 -1.90
N ILE A 68 -4.93 -7.52 -1.53
CA ILE A 68 -5.58 -6.58 -2.42
C ILE A 68 -5.01 -5.21 -2.10
N LYS A 69 -4.25 -4.63 -3.02
CA LYS A 69 -3.61 -3.32 -2.86
C LYS A 69 -4.21 -2.34 -3.87
N ILE A 70 -4.42 -1.10 -3.44
CA ILE A 70 -4.97 -0.03 -4.26
C ILE A 70 -4.00 1.16 -4.33
N LYS A 71 -4.11 1.94 -5.41
CA LYS A 71 -3.69 3.33 -5.42
C LYS A 71 -4.76 4.15 -4.69
N ASP A 72 -4.47 4.52 -3.44
CA ASP A 72 -5.42 5.18 -2.57
C ASP A 72 -5.51 6.69 -2.85
N ASP A 73 -6.66 7.27 -2.51
CA ASP A 73 -6.83 8.71 -2.57
C ASP A 73 -5.86 9.40 -1.60
N SER A 74 -5.17 10.44 -2.08
CA SER A 74 -4.29 11.31 -1.30
C SER A 74 -5.09 12.21 -0.34
N PHE A 75 -5.67 11.57 0.67
CA PHE A 75 -6.53 12.16 1.67
C PHE A 75 -6.13 11.62 3.05
N GLY A 76 -5.17 12.32 3.64
CA GLY A 76 -4.69 12.06 4.99
C GLY A 76 -3.80 13.21 5.42
N HIS A 77 -3.43 13.21 6.69
CA HIS A 77 -2.74 14.32 7.32
C HIS A 77 -1.70 13.81 8.31
N VAL A 78 -0.54 14.47 8.30
CA VAL A 78 0.48 14.34 9.34
C VAL A 78 0.50 15.65 10.11
N ASP A 79 0.04 15.60 11.35
CA ASP A 79 0.14 16.69 12.31
C ASP A 79 1.42 16.51 13.16
N LYS A 80 1.70 17.46 14.05
CA LYS A 80 2.77 17.35 15.04
C LYS A 80 2.51 16.23 16.06
N ALA A 81 1.26 15.99 16.42
CA ALA A 81 0.90 15.06 17.49
C ALA A 81 0.25 13.75 17.02
N TYR A 82 -0.27 13.71 15.79
CA TYR A 82 -1.00 12.55 15.29
C TYR A 82 -0.87 12.41 13.78
N ILE A 83 -1.21 11.22 13.29
CA ILE A 83 -1.35 10.91 11.87
C ILE A 83 -2.78 10.42 11.65
N GLU A 84 -3.42 10.96 10.63
CA GLU A 84 -4.77 10.57 10.21
C GLU A 84 -4.74 10.10 8.76
N LYS A 85 -5.12 8.84 8.54
CA LYS A 85 -5.38 8.31 7.19
C LYS A 85 -6.61 7.43 7.21
N CYS A 86 -7.64 7.87 6.49
CA CYS A 86 -8.87 7.11 6.31
C CYS A 86 -8.92 6.49 4.92
N CYS A 87 -9.66 5.39 4.78
CA CYS A 87 -10.11 4.91 3.48
C CYS A 87 -11.26 5.81 3.02
N THR A 88 -11.15 6.46 1.86
CA THR A 88 -12.27 7.19 1.28
C THR A 88 -13.33 6.21 0.76
N GLY A 89 -14.52 6.71 0.40
CA GLY A 89 -15.53 5.87 -0.25
C GLY A 89 -15.03 5.21 -1.54
N LYS A 90 -14.15 5.89 -2.29
CA LYS A 90 -13.51 5.32 -3.49
C LYS A 90 -12.53 4.22 -3.11
N ASP A 91 -11.70 4.43 -2.09
CA ASP A 91 -10.76 3.42 -1.60
C ASP A 91 -11.50 2.14 -1.18
N VAL A 92 -12.57 2.28 -0.40
CA VAL A 92 -13.42 1.16 0.03
C VAL A 92 -14.01 0.42 -1.17
N GLN A 93 -14.47 1.14 -2.20
CA GLN A 93 -15.03 0.52 -3.40
C GLN A 93 -13.98 -0.28 -4.18
N LYS A 94 -12.77 0.27 -4.38
CA LYS A 94 -11.66 -0.41 -5.05
C LYS A 94 -11.26 -1.70 -4.31
N ILE A 95 -11.11 -1.60 -2.99
CA ILE A 95 -10.80 -2.76 -2.12
C ILE A 95 -11.90 -3.82 -2.22
N SER A 96 -13.17 -3.41 -2.13
CA SER A 96 -14.31 -4.34 -2.18
C SER A 96 -14.37 -5.11 -3.51
N ASN A 97 -14.08 -4.44 -4.62
CA ASN A 97 -14.01 -5.10 -5.94
C ASN A 97 -12.92 -6.17 -5.97
N GLY A 98 -11.72 -5.86 -5.46
CA GLY A 98 -10.63 -6.81 -5.37
C GLY A 98 -10.94 -7.99 -4.43
N VAL A 99 -11.53 -7.71 -3.26
CA VAL A 99 -11.97 -8.74 -2.31
C VAL A 99 -12.97 -9.70 -2.94
N ALA A 100 -13.91 -9.21 -3.75
CA ALA A 100 -14.89 -10.06 -4.43
C ALA A 100 -14.27 -11.02 -5.46
N ILE A 101 -13.17 -10.62 -6.11
CA ILE A 101 -12.42 -11.48 -7.03
C ILE A 101 -11.54 -12.45 -6.24
N ALA A 102 -10.74 -11.94 -5.30
CA ALA A 102 -9.85 -12.74 -4.47
C ALA A 102 -10.62 -13.81 -3.67
N SER A 103 -11.81 -13.50 -3.16
CA SER A 103 -12.66 -14.48 -2.46
C SER A 103 -13.07 -15.64 -3.37
N ARG A 104 -13.37 -15.37 -4.65
CA ARG A 104 -13.68 -16.43 -5.62
C ARG A 104 -12.48 -17.33 -5.90
N ILE A 105 -11.27 -16.76 -5.94
CA ILE A 105 -10.02 -17.51 -6.08
C ILE A 105 -9.84 -18.40 -4.85
N LEU A 106 -9.87 -17.84 -3.64
CA LEU A 106 -9.72 -18.58 -2.39
C LEU A 106 -10.75 -19.72 -2.26
N LYS A 107 -12.01 -19.48 -2.63
CA LYS A 107 -13.04 -20.53 -2.64
C LYS A 107 -12.71 -21.67 -3.60
N LYS A 108 -12.25 -21.37 -4.81
CA LYS A 108 -11.82 -22.40 -5.77
C LYS A 108 -10.56 -23.13 -5.32
N SER A 109 -9.72 -22.50 -4.52
CA SER A 109 -8.56 -23.11 -3.88
C SER A 109 -8.92 -23.98 -2.66
N GLY A 110 -10.19 -24.12 -2.28
CA GLY A 110 -10.61 -24.98 -1.16
C GLY A 110 -10.60 -24.29 0.21
N VAL A 111 -10.63 -22.95 0.26
CA VAL A 111 -10.77 -22.23 1.53
C VAL A 111 -12.23 -22.21 2.00
N ASP A 112 -12.50 -22.83 3.14
CA ASP A 112 -13.85 -22.87 3.72
C ASP A 112 -14.24 -21.58 4.45
N THR A 113 -13.36 -21.06 5.30
CA THR A 113 -13.60 -19.82 6.04
C THR A 113 -12.61 -18.75 5.60
N ILE A 114 -13.13 -17.68 4.99
CA ILE A 114 -12.34 -16.52 4.60
C ILE A 114 -12.41 -15.47 5.72
N VAL A 115 -11.26 -14.97 6.13
CA VAL A 115 -11.09 -13.84 7.04
C VAL A 115 -10.31 -12.72 6.35
N SER A 116 -10.41 -11.50 6.89
CA SER A 116 -9.72 -10.31 6.36
C SER A 116 -8.96 -9.62 7.47
N THR A 117 -7.75 -9.14 7.17
CA THR A 117 -7.04 -8.20 8.03
C THR A 117 -7.70 -6.82 8.03
N GLU A 118 -7.40 -5.97 9.02
CA GLU A 118 -7.64 -4.53 8.86
C GLU A 118 -6.80 -3.97 7.70
N ALA A 119 -7.24 -2.83 7.15
CA ALA A 119 -6.49 -2.07 6.16
C ALA A 119 -5.15 -1.60 6.73
N ALA A 120 -4.12 -1.64 5.89
CA ALA A 120 -2.77 -1.17 6.20
C ALA A 120 -2.22 -0.35 5.02
N GLY A 121 -1.17 0.43 5.27
CA GLY A 121 -0.45 1.19 4.25
C GLY A 121 0.93 0.60 4.00
N ALA A 122 1.33 0.50 2.73
CA ALA A 122 2.64 -0.01 2.33
C ALA A 122 3.67 1.10 2.07
N HIS A 123 3.26 2.21 1.44
CA HIS A 123 4.18 3.24 0.93
C HIS A 123 3.67 4.65 1.26
N PRO A 124 3.94 5.17 2.47
CA PRO A 124 3.52 6.51 2.85
C PRO A 124 4.24 7.60 2.02
N GLY A 125 3.50 8.63 1.60
CA GLY A 125 4.05 9.75 0.84
C GLY A 125 3.08 10.94 0.72
N GLY A 126 3.49 11.97 -0.04
CA GLY A 126 2.64 13.12 -0.37
C GLY A 126 2.50 14.21 0.71
N THR A 127 3.34 14.21 1.74
CA THR A 127 3.28 15.21 2.83
C THR A 127 3.95 16.55 2.51
N ALA A 128 4.76 16.62 1.43
CA ALA A 128 5.39 17.83 0.91
C ALA A 128 5.34 17.87 -0.64
N PRO A 129 4.15 17.79 -1.25
CA PRO A 129 4.01 17.48 -2.66
C PRO A 129 4.58 18.59 -3.56
N LEU A 130 5.17 18.16 -4.68
CA LEU A 130 5.63 19.02 -5.77
C LEU A 130 4.51 19.94 -6.27
N GLY A 131 4.88 21.18 -6.61
CA GLY A 131 3.95 22.23 -7.05
C GLY A 131 3.09 22.83 -5.93
N THR A 132 3.16 22.29 -4.70
CA THR A 132 2.43 22.81 -3.54
C THR A 132 3.37 23.25 -2.42
N THR A 133 4.15 22.32 -1.87
CA THR A 133 5.08 22.59 -0.76
C THR A 133 6.48 22.90 -1.27
N VAL A 134 6.91 22.18 -2.31
CA VAL A 134 8.18 22.42 -3.02
C VAL A 134 7.91 22.72 -4.49
N ASP A 135 8.79 23.51 -5.11
CA ASP A 135 8.75 23.80 -6.54
C ASP A 135 9.31 22.63 -7.39
N ASN A 136 9.38 22.82 -8.71
CA ASN A 136 9.89 21.81 -9.65
C ASN A 136 11.40 21.51 -9.51
N GLN A 137 12.12 22.29 -8.70
CA GLN A 137 13.50 22.08 -8.31
C GLN A 137 13.62 21.50 -6.89
N PHE A 138 12.50 21.03 -6.31
CA PHE A 138 12.42 20.46 -4.98
C PHE A 138 12.68 21.45 -3.84
N LYS A 139 12.64 22.76 -4.13
CA LYS A 139 12.95 23.82 -3.17
C LYS A 139 11.68 24.36 -2.53
N THR A 140 11.74 24.55 -1.21
CA THR A 140 10.69 25.23 -0.43
C THR A 140 10.83 26.75 -0.57
N LYS A 141 9.77 27.50 -0.23
CA LYS A 141 9.82 28.98 -0.15
C LYS A 141 10.83 29.51 0.87
N LEU A 142 11.26 28.68 1.82
CA LEU A 142 12.26 29.02 2.85
C LEU A 142 13.70 28.72 2.41
N GLY A 143 13.89 28.13 1.22
CA GLY A 143 15.21 27.85 0.66
C GLY A 143 15.76 26.45 0.95
N PHE A 144 15.04 25.61 1.71
CA PHE A 144 15.41 24.21 1.96
C PHE A 144 14.92 23.29 0.84
N TYR A 145 15.65 22.20 0.56
CA TYR A 145 15.25 21.17 -0.39
C TYR A 145 14.63 19.96 0.31
N VAL A 146 13.65 19.31 -0.32
CA VAL A 146 13.05 18.06 0.15
C VAL A 146 13.03 17.07 -1.01
N CYS A 147 13.54 15.85 -0.84
CA CYS A 147 13.55 14.85 -1.89
C CYS A 147 13.46 13.42 -1.33
N ASP A 148 12.24 13.07 -0.90
CA ASP A 148 11.84 11.74 -0.49
C ASP A 148 10.39 11.47 -0.95
N ALA A 149 9.74 10.41 -0.46
CA ALA A 149 8.37 10.07 -0.85
C ALA A 149 7.33 11.16 -0.53
N SER A 150 7.64 12.10 0.35
CA SER A 150 6.76 13.24 0.66
C SER A 150 6.47 14.12 -0.56
N VAL A 151 7.36 14.15 -1.55
CA VAL A 151 7.23 15.05 -2.70
C VAL A 151 6.34 14.52 -3.82
N LEU A 152 6.00 13.23 -3.76
CA LEU A 152 5.13 12.60 -4.74
C LEU A 152 3.74 13.26 -4.70
N PRO A 153 3.18 13.68 -5.85
CA PRO A 153 1.92 14.43 -5.87
C PRO A 153 0.70 13.56 -5.56
N GLU A 154 0.81 12.24 -5.76
CA GLU A 154 -0.23 11.26 -5.51
C GLU A 154 0.39 9.87 -5.27
N SER A 155 -0.44 8.93 -4.80
CA SER A 155 -0.02 7.54 -4.59
C SER A 155 0.53 6.93 -5.90
N PRO A 156 1.68 6.26 -5.87
CA PRO A 156 2.20 5.54 -7.02
C PRO A 156 1.38 4.27 -7.31
N GLY A 157 0.75 3.67 -6.30
CA GLY A 157 0.11 2.35 -6.39
C GLY A 157 1.12 1.20 -6.49
N GLU A 158 2.40 1.50 -6.69
CA GLU A 158 3.51 0.56 -6.84
C GLU A 158 4.73 1.00 -6.03
N PRO A 159 5.66 0.09 -5.67
CA PRO A 159 6.85 0.43 -4.92
C PRO A 159 7.62 1.61 -5.55
N PRO A 160 7.76 2.76 -4.86
CA PRO A 160 8.29 3.97 -5.48
C PRO A 160 9.82 4.02 -5.58
N ILE A 161 10.53 2.94 -5.23
CA ILE A 161 11.99 2.95 -5.03
C ILE A 161 12.76 3.53 -6.22
N LEU A 162 12.48 3.07 -7.44
CA LEU A 162 13.17 3.56 -8.64
C LEU A 162 12.82 5.03 -8.93
N THR A 163 11.57 5.43 -8.69
CA THR A 163 11.14 6.83 -8.78
C THR A 163 11.91 7.70 -7.79
N LEU A 164 12.01 7.29 -6.52
CA LEU A 164 12.74 8.04 -5.50
C LEU A 164 14.24 8.15 -5.81
N MET A 165 14.86 7.08 -6.32
CA MET A 165 16.25 7.13 -6.78
C MET A 165 16.43 8.12 -7.94
N ALA A 166 15.51 8.14 -8.90
CA ALA A 166 15.54 9.08 -10.02
C ALA A 166 15.36 10.54 -9.55
N LEU A 167 14.44 10.80 -8.61
CA LEU A 167 14.25 12.13 -8.02
C LEU A 167 15.51 12.59 -7.26
N GLY A 168 16.14 11.70 -6.50
CA GLY A 168 17.40 11.99 -5.80
C GLY A 168 18.53 12.37 -6.75
N LYS A 169 18.70 11.61 -7.85
CA LYS A 169 19.66 11.96 -8.91
C LYS A 169 19.36 13.32 -9.53
N LYS A 170 18.10 13.57 -9.87
CA LYS A 170 17.65 14.85 -10.44
C LYS A 170 17.93 16.03 -9.51
N LEU A 171 17.70 15.88 -8.19
CA LEU A 171 18.05 16.92 -7.22
C LEU A 171 19.56 17.15 -7.19
N GLY A 172 20.38 16.10 -7.19
CA GLY A 172 21.84 16.23 -7.24
C GLY A 172 22.32 17.01 -8.45
N GLU A 173 21.80 16.71 -9.63
CA GLU A 173 22.08 17.45 -10.87
C GLU A 173 21.61 18.91 -10.81
N ASN A 174 20.41 19.16 -10.28
CA ASN A 174 19.90 20.53 -10.10
C ASN A 174 20.81 21.36 -9.21
N ILE A 175 21.31 20.79 -8.10
CA ILE A 175 22.19 21.49 -7.16
C ILE A 175 23.55 21.79 -7.83
N LEU A 176 24.12 20.83 -8.56
CA LEU A 176 25.40 21.02 -9.26
C LEU A 176 25.31 22.05 -10.40
N ASN A 177 24.16 22.14 -11.07
CA ASN A 177 23.94 23.05 -12.20
C ASN A 177 23.32 24.39 -11.79
N SER A 178 23.03 24.61 -10.50
CA SER A 178 22.55 25.89 -9.98
C SER A 178 23.70 26.90 -9.99
N THR A 179 23.86 27.59 -11.13
CA THR A 179 24.81 28.70 -11.31
C THR A 179 24.13 30.02 -11.00
#